data_AF-A0A840C6S2-F1
#
_entry.id   AF-A0A840C6S2-F1
#
_cell.length_a   1.000
_cell.length_b   1.000
_cell.length_c   1.000
_cell.angle_alpha   90.00
_cell.angle_beta   90.00
_cell.angle_gamma   90.00
#
_symmetry.space_group_name_H-M   'P 1'
#
loop_
_entity.id
_entity.type
_entity.pdbx_description
1 polymer ?
#
loop_
_entity_poly.entity_id
_entity_poly.type
_entity_poly.pdbx_seq_one_letter_code
_entity_poly.pdbx_strand_id
1 'polypeptide(L)'
;MRLFAAALAVAVLACAGPVLAACPERPACRGCGCKGGPGYRGPDGRCVGFRDLAKVCGPQPERRCTFENAPGTGANRDCALGKPMKNQDIN
;
A
#
# COMPACT_ATOMS: atom_id res chain seq x y z
N MET A 1 51.89 42.59 -13.10
CA MET A 1 51.37 41.25 -13.44
C MET A 1 50.95 40.50 -12.17
N ARG A 2 49.94 40.98 -11.46
CA ARG A 2 49.37 40.36 -10.23
C ARG A 2 47.94 40.87 -10.00
N LEU A 3 47.06 40.67 -10.96
CA LEU A 3 45.64 41.03 -10.83
C LEU A 3 44.78 40.01 -11.59
N PHE A 4 44.86 38.75 -11.20
CA PHE A 4 43.78 37.78 -11.48
C PHE A 4 43.43 37.11 -10.16
N ALA A 5 43.04 37.98 -9.23
CA ALA A 5 42.48 37.65 -7.95
C ALA A 5 41.21 36.84 -8.16
N ALA A 6 41.23 35.59 -7.71
CA ALA A 6 40.23 35.04 -6.79
C ALA A 6 38.73 35.21 -7.15
N ALA A 7 38.36 35.33 -8.42
CA ALA A 7 36.96 35.53 -8.82
C ALA A 7 36.25 34.24 -9.27
N LEU A 8 36.96 33.11 -9.41
CA LEU A 8 36.39 31.90 -10.04
C LEU A 8 35.97 30.78 -9.08
N ALA A 9 35.98 31.00 -7.75
CA ALA A 9 35.72 29.95 -6.77
C ALA A 9 34.41 30.09 -5.97
N VAL A 10 33.51 31.02 -6.33
CA VAL A 10 32.32 31.34 -5.49
C VAL A 10 30.98 31.01 -6.18
N ALA A 11 30.96 30.38 -7.36
CA ALA A 11 29.75 30.32 -8.19
C ALA A 11 29.01 28.95 -8.25
N VAL A 12 29.31 27.97 -7.39
CA VAL A 12 28.71 26.61 -7.53
C VAL A 12 28.09 26.05 -6.24
N LEU A 13 27.63 26.90 -5.30
CA LEU A 13 27.02 26.44 -4.04
C LEU A 13 25.56 26.88 -3.83
N ALA A 14 24.78 27.06 -4.90
CA ALA A 14 23.43 27.66 -4.80
C ALA A 14 22.22 26.75 -5.10
N CYS A 15 22.40 25.46 -5.48
CA CYS A 15 21.28 24.67 -5.99
C CYS A 15 21.04 23.31 -5.28
N ALA A 16 21.22 23.25 -3.96
CA ALA A 16 20.81 22.08 -3.18
C ALA A 16 19.70 22.44 -2.18
N GLY A 17 18.57 22.92 -2.69
CA GLY A 17 17.34 22.97 -1.90
C GLY A 17 16.74 21.57 -1.75
N PRO A 18 16.06 21.24 -0.63
CA PRO A 18 15.43 19.94 -0.47
C PRO A 18 14.32 19.77 -1.51
N VAL A 19 14.45 18.76 -2.37
CA VAL A 19 13.37 18.31 -3.23
C VAL A 19 12.37 17.57 -2.34
N LEU A 20 11.36 18.28 -1.84
CA LEU A 20 10.23 17.66 -1.15
C LEU A 20 9.40 16.91 -2.20
N ALA A 21 9.66 15.62 -2.34
CA ALA A 21 8.78 14.73 -3.09
C ALA A 21 7.43 14.66 -2.35
N ALA A 22 6.42 15.34 -2.89
CA ALA A 22 5.05 15.24 -2.38
C ALA A 22 4.43 13.95 -2.92
N CYS A 23 4.24 12.94 -2.06
CA CYS A 23 3.43 11.77 -2.40
C CYS A 23 1.98 12.21 -2.62
N PRO A 24 1.29 11.72 -3.67
CA PRO A 24 -0.12 12.02 -3.84
C PRO A 24 -0.89 11.53 -2.60
N GLU A 25 -1.70 12.43 -2.04
CA GLU A 25 -2.60 12.12 -0.92
C GLU A 25 -3.54 10.99 -1.37
N ARG A 26 -3.45 9.83 -0.73
CA ARG A 26 -4.40 8.73 -0.96
C ARG A 26 -5.53 8.85 0.04
N PRO A 27 -6.80 8.64 -0.37
CA PRO A 27 -7.90 8.62 0.57
C PRO A 27 -7.63 7.60 1.68
N ALA A 28 -8.03 7.95 2.90
CA ALA A 28 -7.80 7.10 4.06
C ALA A 28 -8.40 5.71 3.83
N CYS A 29 -7.57 4.67 3.97
CA CYS A 29 -7.98 3.28 3.88
C CYS A 29 -8.86 2.94 5.08
N ARG A 30 -10.17 2.81 4.87
CA ARG A 30 -11.15 2.50 5.94
C ARG A 30 -11.86 1.18 5.65
N GLY A 31 -12.13 0.44 6.71
CA GLY A 31 -12.79 -0.86 6.66
C GLY A 31 -11.87 -2.02 6.29
N CYS A 32 -12.30 -3.23 6.63
CA CYS A 32 -11.63 -4.47 6.29
C CYS A 32 -11.73 -4.72 4.79
N GLY A 33 -10.61 -5.09 4.18
CA GLY A 33 -10.48 -5.24 2.73
C GLY A 33 -9.83 -4.05 2.02
N CYS A 34 -9.74 -2.88 2.66
CA CYS A 34 -9.25 -1.67 1.98
C CYS A 34 -7.80 -1.80 1.45
N LYS A 35 -7.00 -2.66 2.07
CA LYS A 35 -5.61 -2.98 1.67
C LYS A 35 -5.50 -4.23 0.77
N GLY A 36 -6.59 -4.67 0.14
CA GLY A 36 -6.59 -5.89 -0.68
C GLY A 36 -7.03 -7.17 0.01
N GLY A 37 -7.42 -7.11 1.30
CA GLY A 37 -7.80 -8.27 2.10
C GLY A 37 -9.18 -8.85 1.73
N PRO A 38 -9.63 -9.92 2.41
CA PRO A 38 -10.90 -10.60 2.11
C PRO A 38 -12.16 -9.81 2.46
N GLY A 39 -12.06 -8.69 3.18
CA GLY A 39 -13.20 -7.82 3.48
C GLY A 39 -13.95 -8.12 4.78
N TYR A 40 -13.49 -9.09 5.57
CA TYR A 40 -14.19 -9.53 6.78
C TYR A 40 -13.56 -8.98 8.06
N ARG A 41 -14.41 -8.55 9.00
CA ARG A 41 -14.07 -8.27 10.39
C ARG A 41 -14.42 -9.47 11.26
N GLY A 42 -13.45 -9.92 12.04
CA GLY A 42 -13.58 -11.04 12.97
C GLY A 42 -14.35 -10.65 14.23
N PRO A 43 -14.73 -11.65 15.05
CA PRO A 43 -15.42 -11.43 16.32
C PRO A 43 -14.60 -10.61 17.33
N ASP A 44 -13.27 -10.60 17.19
CA ASP A 44 -12.35 -9.81 17.99
C ASP A 44 -12.25 -8.33 17.56
N GLY A 45 -13.04 -7.94 16.56
CA GLY A 45 -13.06 -6.59 15.99
C GLY A 45 -11.92 -6.31 15.01
N ARG A 46 -11.03 -7.27 14.72
CA ARG A 46 -9.90 -7.09 13.79
C ARG A 46 -10.26 -7.55 12.38
N CYS A 47 -9.56 -7.02 11.39
CA CYS A 47 -9.71 -7.50 10.02
C CYS A 47 -9.01 -8.84 9.84
N VAL A 48 -9.69 -9.77 9.17
CA VAL A 48 -9.21 -11.14 8.97
C VAL A 48 -8.44 -11.23 7.65
N GLY A 49 -7.32 -11.96 7.64
CA GLY A 49 -6.53 -12.23 6.44
C GLY A 49 -7.05 -13.45 5.66
N PHE A 50 -6.71 -13.57 4.37
CA PHE A 50 -7.15 -14.71 3.54
C PHE A 50 -6.77 -16.07 4.14
N ARG A 51 -5.58 -16.18 4.75
CA ARG A 51 -5.07 -17.44 5.31
C ARG A 51 -5.79 -17.85 6.60
N ASP A 52 -6.31 -16.88 7.34
CA ASP A 52 -7.00 -17.09 8.61
C ASP A 52 -8.53 -17.08 8.47
N LEU A 53 -9.07 -16.74 7.29
CA LEU A 53 -10.51 -16.53 7.10
C LEU A 53 -11.32 -17.76 7.50
N ALA A 54 -10.95 -18.95 7.02
CA ALA A 54 -11.64 -20.18 7.38
C ALA A 54 -11.47 -20.57 8.86
N LYS A 55 -10.33 -20.23 9.46
CA LYS A 55 -10.05 -20.51 10.88
C LYS A 55 -10.86 -19.61 11.81
N VAL A 56 -10.96 -18.33 11.48
CA VAL A 56 -11.63 -17.31 12.31
C VAL A 56 -13.13 -17.26 12.03
N CYS A 57 -13.52 -17.22 10.77
CA CYS A 57 -14.91 -17.03 10.34
C CYS A 57 -15.61 -18.34 9.92
N GLY A 58 -14.88 -19.46 9.85
CA GLY A 58 -15.42 -20.72 9.36
C GLY A 58 -15.52 -20.79 7.83
N PRO A 59 -16.04 -21.91 7.29
CA PRO A 59 -16.18 -22.12 5.84
C PRO A 59 -17.24 -21.22 5.19
N GLN A 60 -18.15 -20.65 5.99
CA GLN A 60 -19.19 -19.70 5.57
C GLN A 60 -18.97 -18.39 6.33
N PRO A 61 -18.00 -17.55 5.91
CA PRO A 61 -17.55 -16.39 6.66
C PRO A 61 -18.65 -15.35 6.89
N GLU A 62 -19.60 -15.21 5.96
CA GLU A 62 -20.76 -14.33 6.05
C GLU A 62 -21.72 -14.66 7.21
N ARG A 63 -21.63 -15.87 7.78
CA ARG A 63 -22.45 -16.29 8.92
C ARG A 63 -21.81 -16.01 10.27
N ARG A 64 -20.50 -15.75 10.33
CA ARG A 64 -19.75 -15.60 11.60
C ARG A 64 -18.96 -14.30 11.72
N CYS A 65 -18.67 -13.66 10.59
CA CYS A 65 -17.91 -12.42 10.50
C CYS A 65 -18.70 -11.37 9.73
N THR A 66 -18.42 -10.10 9.99
CA THR A 66 -19.06 -8.99 9.28
C THR A 66 -18.30 -8.69 8.00
N PHE A 67 -19.00 -8.73 6.86
CA PHE A 67 -18.44 -8.31 5.59
C PHE A 67 -18.58 -6.79 5.43
N GLU A 68 -17.46 -6.08 5.30
CA GLU A 68 -17.45 -4.60 5.22
C GLU A 68 -17.32 -4.06 3.81
N ASN A 69 -16.95 -4.91 2.84
CA ASN A 69 -16.85 -4.57 1.43
C ASN A 69 -16.07 -3.27 1.14
N ALA A 70 -14.96 -3.02 1.85
CA ALA A 70 -14.17 -1.83 1.63
C ALA A 70 -13.55 -1.81 0.22
N PRO A 71 -13.29 -0.63 -0.37
CA PRO A 71 -12.66 -0.50 -1.69
C PRO A 71 -11.33 -1.27 -1.76
N GLY A 72 -11.21 -2.21 -2.69
CA GLY A 72 -10.04 -3.08 -2.80
C GLY A 72 -10.20 -4.46 -2.18
N THR A 73 -11.35 -4.77 -1.58
CA THR A 73 -11.66 -6.13 -1.12
C THR A 73 -11.41 -7.16 -2.23
N GLY A 74 -10.63 -8.20 -1.93
CA GLY A 74 -10.28 -9.25 -2.90
C GLY A 74 -9.06 -8.94 -3.79
N ALA A 75 -8.63 -7.68 -3.90
CA ALA A 75 -7.63 -7.26 -4.89
C ALA A 75 -6.26 -7.92 -4.70
N ASN A 76 -5.93 -8.38 -3.48
CA ASN A 76 -4.66 -9.03 -3.18
C ASN A 76 -4.79 -10.54 -2.93
N ARG A 77 -5.89 -11.17 -3.34
CA ARG A 77 -6.18 -12.59 -3.02
C ARG A 77 -5.09 -13.53 -3.53
N ASP A 78 -4.73 -13.40 -4.80
CA ASP A 78 -3.87 -14.39 -5.46
C ASP A 78 -2.43 -14.30 -4.94
N CYS A 79 -1.90 -13.09 -4.74
CA CYS A 79 -0.64 -12.85 -4.06
C CYS A 79 -0.65 -13.36 -2.60
N ALA A 80 -1.69 -13.05 -1.83
CA ALA A 80 -1.80 -13.47 -0.42
C ALA A 80 -1.90 -15.00 -0.24
N LEU A 81 -2.43 -15.70 -1.24
CA LEU A 81 -2.54 -17.16 -1.27
C LEU A 81 -1.38 -17.85 -2.00
N GLY A 82 -0.40 -17.09 -2.52
CA GLY A 82 0.75 -17.64 -3.25
C GLY A 82 0.35 -18.36 -4.54
N LYS A 83 -0.74 -17.94 -5.19
CA LYS A 83 -1.11 -18.50 -6.50
C LYS A 83 -0.11 -18.02 -7.57
N PRO A 84 0.29 -18.87 -8.52
CA PRO A 84 1.13 -18.43 -9.63
C PRO A 84 0.38 -17.36 -10.44
N MET A 85 1.08 -16.28 -10.79
CA MET A 85 0.58 -15.28 -11.75
C MET A 85 0.20 -15.99 -13.04
N LYS A 86 -0.99 -15.68 -13.56
CA LYS A 86 -1.41 -16.21 -14.85
C LYS A 86 -0.92 -15.26 -15.92
N ASN A 87 -0.61 -15.79 -17.10
CA ASN A 87 -0.11 -15.01 -18.24
C ASN A 87 -1.07 -13.88 -18.70
N GLN A 88 -2.29 -13.82 -18.15
CA GLN A 88 -3.32 -12.83 -18.40
C GLN A 88 -3.11 -11.51 -17.61
N ASP A 89 -2.17 -11.48 -16.66
CA ASP A 89 -1.90 -10.32 -15.80
C ASP A 89 -0.75 -9.43 -16.33
N ILE A 90 -0.26 -9.70 -17.56
CA ILE A 90 0.93 -9.06 -18.18
C ILE A 90 0.58 -7.88 -19.11
N ASN A 91 -0.70 -7.57 -19.33
CA ASN A 91 -1.13 -6.51 -20.26
C ASN A 91 -1.52 -5.21 -19.53
#